data_AF-A0A9D6TXA2-F1
#
_entry.id   AF-A0A9D6TXA2-F1
#
_cell.length_a   1.000
_cell.length_b   1.000
_cell.length_c   1.000
_cell.angle_alpha   90.00
_cell.angle_beta   90.00
_cell.angle_gamma   90.00
#
_symmetry.space_group_name_H-M   'P 1'
#
loop_
_entity.id
_entity.type
_entity.pdbx_description
1 polymer ?
#
loop_
_entity_poly.entity_id
_entity_poly.type
_entity_poly.pdbx_seq_one_letter_code
_entity_poly.pdbx_strand_id
1 'polypeptide(L)'
;MVVVKDIDFFSLCVPSKQIVNAVGGAKPARLVKVGDRLWTLDRGYLKETVVTTVTSRKTREIVEVRTRGGRVRLTPDHPVMTESGWQEAQDLRVGTRVEWINPRSLCRTPYRPQPGYALGYVLGAVAADGSIQDGRCVALIVKDRRFAEKYRTTLTEAFPGSASKIESVAVPSGFLRRDTSMFRVRIVSRAIAEKLCRWLGVSEEGARSKTKSFVFPRVVTSSQEMMQGFLDGYCDGDGYAVGSSAKYIVSSNQRFLTALADYLETPLKKTGTGGTARVYVSSHWHQAGWYGKHGFRSQSDFYVPVDSTYATVMEVRRLPGAKKPHTVYSFKCEPYSTFLVGGHLTHNCDHHLLPFFGKAHIAYMPRRKIVGLSKIPRLVEMYSRRLQVQERLTTQIANTLNEALQPRGVAVVMEAIHLCMLMRGVEKQNSKAVTSAMLGAFRDRPETRAEFMELIKSGRGLQI
;
A
#
# COMPACT_ATOMS: atom_id res chain seq x y z
N MET A 1 35.70 -13.94 36.39
CA MET A 1 34.77 -13.43 35.36
C MET A 1 33.35 -13.90 35.70
N VAL A 2 32.30 -13.14 35.40
CA VAL A 2 30.90 -13.59 35.55
C VAL A 2 30.33 -13.88 34.17
N VAL A 3 29.75 -15.06 33.94
CA VAL A 3 29.20 -15.49 32.64
C VAL A 3 27.73 -15.90 32.78
N VAL A 4 26.89 -15.50 31.83
CA VAL A 4 25.51 -16.00 31.65
C VAL A 4 25.36 -16.45 30.19
N LYS A 5 24.80 -17.64 29.98
CA LYS A 5 24.59 -18.24 28.65
C LYS A 5 23.12 -18.62 28.43
N ASP A 6 22.77 -18.86 27.16
CA ASP A 6 21.52 -19.51 26.73
C ASP A 6 20.23 -18.69 27.05
N ILE A 7 20.06 -17.51 26.42
CA ILE A 7 18.92 -16.58 26.62
C ILE A 7 18.11 -16.36 25.32
N ASP A 8 16.78 -16.56 25.37
CA ASP A 8 15.82 -16.54 24.22
C ASP A 8 15.08 -15.20 23.93
N PHE A 9 14.43 -15.03 22.75
CA PHE A 9 13.65 -13.82 22.37
C PHE A 9 12.64 -13.95 21.18
N PHE A 10 11.63 -13.05 21.07
CA PHE A 10 10.49 -13.08 20.09
C PHE A 10 9.84 -11.70 19.77
N SER A 11 9.01 -11.61 18.70
CA SER A 11 8.48 -10.33 18.15
C SER A 11 7.00 -10.35 17.58
N LEU A 12 6.57 -9.41 16.70
CA LEU A 12 5.32 -8.57 16.76
C LEU A 12 3.94 -9.11 16.28
N CYS A 13 2.82 -8.43 16.62
CA CYS A 13 1.42 -8.94 16.50
C CYS A 13 0.24 -7.91 16.40
N VAL A 14 -0.95 -8.35 15.92
CA VAL A 14 -2.24 -7.60 15.77
C VAL A 14 -3.32 -7.97 16.82
N PRO A 15 -4.12 -7.05 17.40
CA PRO A 15 -5.12 -7.37 18.44
C PRO A 15 -6.30 -8.25 18.01
N SER A 16 -6.72 -9.16 18.89
CA SER A 16 -7.87 -10.08 18.76
C SER A 16 -9.10 -9.57 18.00
N LYS A 17 -9.55 -8.34 18.27
CA LYS A 17 -10.76 -7.73 17.69
C LYS A 17 -10.49 -6.83 16.47
N GLN A 18 -9.23 -6.57 16.13
CA GLN A 18 -8.86 -5.76 14.98
C GLN A 18 -9.29 -6.49 13.70
N ILE A 19 -9.85 -5.75 12.74
CA ILE A 19 -10.37 -6.33 11.49
C ILE A 19 -9.24 -6.48 10.47
N VAL A 20 -9.10 -7.70 9.97
CA VAL A 20 -8.21 -8.09 8.87
C VAL A 20 -9.04 -8.28 7.60
N ASN A 21 -8.54 -7.77 6.48
CA ASN A 21 -9.23 -7.85 5.19
C ASN A 21 -9.01 -9.23 4.54
N ALA A 22 -9.77 -10.23 4.98
CA ALA A 22 -9.78 -11.54 4.32
C ALA A 22 -10.59 -11.53 3.01
N VAL A 23 -10.19 -12.40 2.08
CA VAL A 23 -10.85 -12.61 0.79
C VAL A 23 -12.19 -13.29 1.03
N GLY A 24 -13.25 -12.81 0.37
CA GLY A 24 -14.63 -13.25 0.62
C GLY A 24 -15.31 -12.60 1.83
N GLY A 25 -14.58 -11.85 2.68
CA GLY A 25 -15.18 -11.07 3.76
C GLY A 25 -14.20 -10.75 4.89
N ALA A 26 -14.15 -9.49 5.31
CA ALA A 26 -13.27 -9.07 6.40
C ALA A 26 -13.66 -9.71 7.75
N LYS A 27 -12.67 -10.16 8.52
CA LYS A 27 -12.87 -10.90 9.78
C LYS A 27 -11.96 -10.39 10.91
N PRO A 28 -12.34 -10.51 12.19
CA PRO A 28 -11.45 -10.22 13.32
C PRO A 28 -10.19 -11.10 13.30
N ALA A 29 -9.04 -10.55 13.70
CA ALA A 29 -7.75 -11.24 13.77
C ALA A 29 -7.81 -12.61 14.48
N ARG A 30 -8.59 -12.73 15.56
CA ARG A 30 -8.79 -14.00 16.30
C ARG A 30 -9.48 -15.12 15.51
N LEU A 31 -10.10 -14.82 14.38
CA LEU A 31 -10.82 -15.78 13.53
C LEU A 31 -10.04 -16.13 12.25
N VAL A 32 -8.86 -15.56 12.06
CA VAL A 32 -7.95 -15.91 10.97
C VAL A 32 -7.31 -17.26 11.27
N LYS A 33 -7.33 -18.18 10.29
CA LYS A 33 -6.79 -19.54 10.39
C LYS A 33 -5.73 -19.79 9.31
N VAL A 34 -4.90 -20.81 9.50
CA VAL A 34 -4.06 -21.35 8.41
C VAL A 34 -4.96 -21.78 7.25
N GLY A 35 -4.57 -21.44 6.02
CA GLY A 35 -5.36 -21.63 4.81
C GLY A 35 -6.31 -20.47 4.46
N ASP A 36 -6.54 -19.50 5.35
CA ASP A 36 -7.29 -18.30 4.99
C ASP A 36 -6.54 -17.47 3.94
N ARG A 37 -7.27 -16.98 2.93
CA ARG A 37 -6.77 -15.98 1.97
C ARG A 37 -6.98 -14.57 2.52
N LEU A 38 -5.93 -13.77 2.56
CA LEU A 38 -5.95 -12.37 2.94
C LEU A 38 -5.65 -11.48 1.74
N TRP A 39 -6.29 -10.31 1.70
CA TRP A 39 -5.90 -9.25 0.77
C TRP A 39 -4.61 -8.58 1.24
N THR A 40 -3.76 -8.25 0.28
CA THR A 40 -2.53 -7.50 0.48
C THR A 40 -2.29 -6.52 -0.67
N LEU A 41 -1.30 -5.65 -0.51
CA LEU A 41 -0.77 -4.82 -1.59
C LEU A 41 0.69 -5.23 -1.85
N ASP A 42 1.02 -5.36 -3.13
CA ASP A 42 2.40 -5.48 -3.63
C ASP A 42 2.64 -4.39 -4.66
N ARG A 43 3.58 -3.48 -4.37
CA ARG A 43 3.85 -2.26 -5.18
C ARG A 43 2.56 -1.49 -5.53
N GLY A 44 1.64 -1.43 -4.57
CA GLY A 44 0.32 -0.82 -4.69
C GLY A 44 -0.76 -1.61 -5.43
N TYR A 45 -0.46 -2.77 -6.02
CA TYR A 45 -1.46 -3.64 -6.65
C TYR A 45 -2.14 -4.55 -5.64
N LEU A 46 -3.44 -4.71 -5.74
CA LEU A 46 -4.20 -5.63 -4.90
C LEU A 46 -3.83 -7.08 -5.26
N LYS A 47 -3.24 -7.78 -4.29
CA LYS A 47 -2.87 -9.19 -4.40
C LYS A 47 -3.55 -10.00 -3.30
N GLU A 48 -3.53 -11.31 -3.49
CA GLU A 48 -3.94 -12.27 -2.48
C GLU A 48 -2.73 -13.00 -1.91
N THR A 49 -2.81 -13.33 -0.63
CA THR A 49 -1.81 -14.12 0.08
C THR A 49 -2.51 -15.13 0.99
N VAL A 50 -1.88 -16.27 1.26
CA VAL A 50 -2.44 -17.36 2.07
C VAL A 50 -1.74 -17.41 3.42
N VAL A 51 -2.50 -17.49 4.51
CA VAL A 51 -1.97 -17.65 5.86
C VAL A 51 -1.37 -19.05 6.01
N THR A 52 -0.05 -19.14 6.17
CA THR A 52 0.67 -20.40 6.37
C THR A 52 0.96 -20.70 7.83
N THR A 53 0.91 -19.71 8.72
CA THR A 53 1.07 -19.90 10.17
C THR A 53 0.32 -18.82 10.95
N VAL A 54 -0.30 -19.20 12.07
CA VAL A 54 -0.91 -18.28 13.03
C VAL A 54 -0.25 -18.48 14.39
N THR A 55 0.29 -17.41 14.98
CA THR A 55 0.83 -17.40 16.35
C THR A 55 0.09 -16.36 17.20
N SER A 56 0.22 -16.42 18.52
CA SER A 56 -0.34 -15.40 19.40
C SER A 56 0.47 -15.19 20.68
N ARG A 57 0.46 -13.96 21.21
CA ARG A 57 1.06 -13.60 22.50
C ARG A 57 0.15 -12.66 23.28
N LYS A 58 0.54 -12.31 24.52
CA LYS A 58 -0.17 -11.33 25.36
C LYS A 58 0.65 -10.04 25.49
N THR A 59 -0.01 -8.89 25.42
CA THR A 59 0.60 -7.55 25.63
C THR A 59 -0.34 -6.62 26.38
N ARG A 60 0.19 -5.60 27.07
CA ARG A 60 -0.60 -4.51 27.66
C ARG A 60 -0.59 -3.23 26.83
N GLU A 61 0.31 -3.12 25.86
CA GLU A 61 0.54 -1.91 25.07
C GLU A 61 -0.09 -2.05 23.69
N ILE A 62 -0.97 -1.11 23.33
CA ILE A 62 -1.63 -1.00 22.04
C ILE A 62 -1.61 0.46 21.61
N VAL A 63 -1.27 0.71 20.35
CA VAL A 63 -1.44 2.02 19.71
C VAL A 63 -2.69 1.98 18.84
N GLU A 64 -3.50 3.03 18.92
CA GLU A 64 -4.57 3.32 17.97
C GLU A 64 -4.09 4.43 17.02
N VAL A 65 -3.99 4.09 15.74
CA VAL A 65 -3.69 5.02 14.65
C VAL A 65 -5.02 5.36 13.96
N ARG A 66 -5.38 6.65 13.94
CA ARG A 66 -6.55 7.15 13.21
C ARG A 66 -6.08 7.89 11.96
N THR A 67 -6.62 7.51 10.82
CA THR A 67 -6.34 8.11 9.50
C THR A 67 -7.63 8.62 8.88
N ARG A 68 -7.55 9.35 7.75
CA ARG A 68 -8.75 9.65 6.94
C ARG A 68 -9.48 8.39 6.45
N GLY A 69 -8.74 7.30 6.23
CA GLY A 69 -9.26 6.00 5.76
C GLY A 69 -9.93 5.15 6.85
N GLY A 70 -9.71 5.44 8.14
CA GLY A 70 -10.32 4.73 9.25
C GLY A 70 -9.47 4.72 10.52
N ARG A 71 -9.54 3.63 11.28
CA ARG A 71 -8.68 3.41 12.46
C ARG A 71 -8.13 1.99 12.48
N VAL A 72 -6.89 1.86 12.93
CA VAL A 72 -6.25 0.56 13.19
C VAL A 72 -5.68 0.55 14.59
N ARG A 73 -5.78 -0.61 15.25
CA ARG A 73 -5.14 -0.88 16.55
C ARG A 73 -4.08 -1.94 16.35
N LEU A 74 -2.87 -1.66 16.78
CA LEU A 74 -1.68 -2.48 16.56
C LEU A 74 -0.83 -2.50 17.85
N THR A 75 0.17 -3.38 17.96
CA THR A 75 1.24 -3.16 18.95
C THR A 75 2.06 -1.92 18.56
N PRO A 76 2.73 -1.22 19.52
CA PRO A 76 3.39 0.06 19.24
C PRO A 76 4.45 -0.03 18.14
N ASP A 77 5.15 -1.15 18.13
CA ASP A 77 6.23 -1.56 17.26
C ASP A 77 5.78 -2.03 15.85
N HIS A 78 4.48 -2.27 15.64
CA HIS A 78 3.99 -2.92 14.41
C HIS A 78 4.29 -2.06 13.16
N PRO A 79 4.90 -2.64 12.10
CA PRO A 79 5.19 -1.88 10.88
C PRO A 79 3.92 -1.55 10.10
N VAL A 80 3.85 -0.30 9.63
CA VAL A 80 2.86 0.23 8.69
C VAL A 80 3.62 0.85 7.52
N MET A 81 3.17 0.62 6.29
CA MET A 81 3.84 1.22 5.12
C MET A 81 3.51 2.71 5.00
N THR A 82 4.53 3.54 4.82
CA THR A 82 4.45 4.98 4.54
C THR A 82 5.05 5.31 3.18
N GLU A 83 4.87 6.53 2.68
CA GLU A 83 5.58 7.02 1.49
C GLU A 83 7.11 6.96 1.62
N SER A 84 7.63 7.01 2.85
CA SER A 84 9.05 6.86 3.19
C SER A 84 9.48 5.42 3.52
N GLY A 85 8.60 4.42 3.31
CA GLY A 85 8.84 3.01 3.68
C GLY A 85 8.19 2.58 4.99
N TRP A 86 8.64 1.47 5.57
CA TRP A 86 8.05 0.92 6.80
C TRP A 86 8.38 1.76 8.03
N GLN A 87 7.36 2.13 8.81
CA GLN A 87 7.50 2.82 10.09
C GLN A 87 6.70 2.10 11.19
N GLU A 88 7.21 2.09 12.42
CA GLU A 88 6.48 1.56 13.59
C GLU A 88 5.22 2.38 13.87
N ALA A 89 4.12 1.72 14.25
CA ALA A 89 2.81 2.36 14.49
C ALA A 89 2.85 3.49 15.54
N GLN A 90 3.78 3.43 16.50
CA GLN A 90 4.00 4.45 17.53
C GLN A 90 4.74 5.70 17.05
N ASP A 91 5.55 5.58 15.99
CA ASP A 91 6.41 6.66 15.48
C ASP A 91 5.76 7.44 14.33
N LEU A 92 4.63 6.93 13.80
CA LEU A 92 3.76 7.66 12.88
C LEU A 92 3.38 9.02 13.48
N ARG A 93 3.37 10.08 12.65
CA ARG A 93 3.03 11.44 13.06
C ARG A 93 1.76 11.91 12.36
N VAL A 94 1.10 12.92 12.93
CA VAL A 94 -0.01 13.59 12.24
C VAL A 94 0.51 14.18 10.93
N GLY A 95 -0.19 13.93 9.83
CA GLY A 95 0.25 14.28 8.48
C GLY A 95 0.99 13.15 7.73
N THR A 96 1.54 12.13 8.41
CA THR A 96 2.16 10.97 7.74
C THR A 96 1.16 10.30 6.81
N ARG A 97 1.58 9.99 5.58
CA ARG A 97 0.78 9.33 4.56
C ARG A 97 1.11 7.83 4.58
N VAL A 98 0.13 7.02 4.99
CA VAL A 98 0.25 5.55 5.09
C VAL A 98 -0.44 4.87 3.91
N GLU A 99 0.18 3.83 3.35
CA GLU A 99 -0.38 3.13 2.19
C GLU A 99 -1.68 2.41 2.58
N TRP A 100 -2.73 2.68 1.81
CA TRP A 100 -4.09 2.34 2.15
C TRP A 100 -4.94 2.05 0.91
N ILE A 101 -5.87 1.11 1.04
CA ILE A 101 -6.94 0.88 0.08
C ILE A 101 -8.28 0.86 0.83
N ASN A 102 -9.33 1.33 0.18
CA ASN A 102 -10.66 1.39 0.76
C ASN A 102 -11.16 -0.02 1.16
N PRO A 103 -11.29 -0.36 2.46
CA PRO A 103 -11.64 -1.72 2.86
C PRO A 103 -13.04 -2.14 2.42
N ARG A 104 -13.90 -1.20 2.00
CA ARG A 104 -15.23 -1.46 1.46
C ARG A 104 -15.24 -1.88 -0.01
N SER A 105 -14.21 -1.53 -0.80
CA SER A 105 -14.11 -2.04 -2.19
C SER A 105 -13.69 -3.52 -2.22
N LEU A 106 -13.06 -4.01 -1.14
CA LEU A 106 -12.65 -5.40 -0.93
C LEU A 106 -13.78 -6.35 -0.47
N CYS A 107 -14.98 -5.83 -0.17
CA CYS A 107 -16.12 -6.63 0.31
C CYS A 107 -16.86 -7.40 -0.80
N ARG A 108 -16.42 -7.26 -2.06
CA ARG A 108 -16.98 -7.93 -3.25
C ARG A 108 -15.83 -8.36 -4.15
N THR A 109 -16.09 -9.29 -5.07
CA THR A 109 -15.14 -9.63 -6.15
C THR A 109 -14.74 -8.36 -6.90
N PRO A 110 -13.44 -8.01 -6.97
CA PRO A 110 -12.99 -6.82 -7.70
C PRO A 110 -13.36 -6.92 -9.18
N TYR A 111 -13.89 -5.83 -9.76
CA TYR A 111 -14.08 -5.75 -11.20
C TYR A 111 -12.72 -5.83 -11.90
N ARG A 112 -12.59 -6.77 -12.84
CA ARG A 112 -11.47 -6.81 -13.79
C ARG A 112 -11.88 -6.00 -15.03
N PRO A 113 -11.38 -4.77 -15.20
CA PRO A 113 -11.70 -3.97 -16.37
C PRO A 113 -11.13 -4.64 -17.63
N GLN A 114 -11.90 -4.64 -18.71
CA GLN A 114 -11.43 -5.15 -20.01
C GLN A 114 -10.72 -4.02 -20.77
N PRO A 115 -9.43 -4.14 -21.10
CA PRO A 115 -8.75 -3.17 -21.96
C PRO A 115 -9.30 -3.24 -23.40
N GLY A 116 -9.32 -2.10 -24.09
CA GLY A 116 -9.82 -1.97 -25.46
C GLY A 116 -10.62 -0.69 -25.65
N TYR A 117 -11.32 -0.60 -26.79
CA TYR A 117 -12.15 0.55 -27.17
C TYR A 117 -13.16 0.96 -26.08
N ALA A 118 -13.90 0.00 -25.53
CA ALA A 118 -14.99 0.27 -24.59
C ALA A 118 -14.52 1.01 -23.31
N LEU A 119 -13.37 0.62 -22.73
CA LEU A 119 -12.81 1.28 -21.55
C LEU A 119 -12.32 2.69 -21.87
N GLY A 120 -11.69 2.87 -23.04
CA GLY A 120 -11.31 4.19 -23.55
C GLY A 120 -12.53 5.10 -23.69
N TYR A 121 -13.59 4.59 -24.31
CA TYR A 121 -14.84 5.31 -24.50
C TYR A 121 -15.49 5.76 -23.19
N VAL A 122 -15.55 4.88 -22.19
CA VAL A 122 -16.04 5.24 -20.85
C VAL A 122 -15.22 6.36 -20.23
N LEU A 123 -13.88 6.31 -20.33
CA LEU A 123 -13.01 7.38 -19.84
C LEU A 123 -13.26 8.71 -20.57
N GLY A 124 -13.42 8.69 -21.89
CA GLY A 124 -13.71 9.89 -22.69
C GLY A 124 -15.06 10.52 -22.34
N ALA A 125 -16.12 9.71 -22.30
CA ALA A 125 -17.47 10.15 -21.97
C ALA A 125 -17.58 10.70 -20.53
N VAL A 126 -16.89 10.07 -19.57
CA VAL A 126 -16.88 10.52 -18.17
C VAL A 126 -16.06 11.80 -17.98
N ALA A 127 -15.02 12.01 -18.79
CA ALA A 127 -14.20 13.20 -18.79
C ALA A 127 -14.90 14.43 -19.41
N ALA A 128 -15.68 14.25 -20.47
CA ALA A 128 -16.48 15.31 -21.09
C ALA A 128 -17.73 15.65 -20.25
N ASP A 129 -18.68 14.71 -20.16
CA ASP A 129 -20.04 14.98 -19.66
C ASP A 129 -20.42 14.22 -18.38
N GLY A 130 -19.56 13.31 -17.92
CA GLY A 130 -19.82 12.53 -16.71
C GLY A 130 -19.60 13.26 -15.39
N SER A 131 -19.99 12.58 -14.31
CA SER A 131 -19.72 12.95 -12.93
C SER A 131 -19.37 11.70 -12.10
N ILE A 132 -18.43 11.84 -11.16
CA ILE A 132 -18.07 10.80 -10.19
C ILE A 132 -18.32 11.34 -8.79
N GLN A 133 -19.34 10.81 -8.12
CA GLN A 133 -19.84 11.30 -6.83
C GLN A 133 -19.29 10.45 -5.68
N ASP A 134 -18.56 11.09 -4.75
CA ASP A 134 -17.97 10.53 -3.51
C ASP A 134 -17.18 9.20 -3.67
N GLY A 135 -16.60 8.97 -4.86
CA GLY A 135 -15.97 7.68 -5.19
C GLY A 135 -16.95 6.50 -5.01
N ARG A 136 -18.24 6.69 -5.32
CA ARG A 136 -19.31 5.68 -5.13
C ARG A 136 -20.22 5.51 -6.33
N CYS A 137 -20.47 6.60 -7.07
CA CYS A 137 -21.46 6.64 -8.13
C CYS A 137 -20.85 7.33 -9.36
N VAL A 138 -20.97 6.70 -10.53
CA VAL A 138 -20.60 7.29 -11.82
C VAL A 138 -21.90 7.53 -12.58
N ALA A 139 -22.09 8.74 -13.09
CA ALA A 139 -23.29 9.11 -13.83
C ALA A 139 -22.95 9.95 -15.06
N LEU A 140 -23.52 9.56 -16.20
CA LEU A 140 -23.61 10.37 -17.42
C LEU A 140 -25.06 10.85 -17.56
N ILE A 141 -25.27 12.15 -17.82
CA ILE A 141 -26.59 12.74 -18.02
C ILE A 141 -26.53 13.63 -19.26
N VAL A 142 -27.14 13.18 -20.36
CA VAL A 142 -26.95 13.74 -21.71
C VAL A 142 -28.29 13.94 -22.42
N LYS A 143 -28.33 14.84 -23.41
CA LYS A 143 -29.56 15.08 -24.21
C LYS A 143 -29.75 14.01 -25.29
N ASP A 144 -28.67 13.55 -25.90
CA ASP A 144 -28.74 12.53 -26.95
C ASP A 144 -28.92 11.14 -26.35
N ARG A 145 -29.93 10.44 -26.85
CA ARG A 145 -30.21 9.06 -26.49
C ARG A 145 -29.15 8.09 -27.03
N ARG A 146 -28.62 8.33 -28.24
CA ARG A 146 -27.62 7.44 -28.85
C ARG A 146 -26.31 7.45 -28.06
N PHE A 147 -25.87 8.63 -27.62
CA PHE A 147 -24.73 8.77 -26.69
C PHE A 147 -24.97 7.98 -25.38
N ALA A 148 -26.15 8.12 -24.76
CA ALA A 148 -26.50 7.36 -23.56
C ALA A 148 -26.51 5.83 -23.78
N GLU A 149 -27.05 5.37 -24.91
CA GLU A 149 -27.08 3.94 -25.29
C GLU A 149 -25.67 3.38 -25.53
N LYS A 150 -24.84 4.10 -26.29
CA LYS A 150 -23.44 3.72 -26.56
C LYS A 150 -22.60 3.71 -25.28
N TYR A 151 -22.77 4.69 -24.39
CA TYR A 151 -22.11 4.71 -23.08
C TYR A 151 -22.56 3.55 -22.17
N ARG A 152 -23.86 3.23 -22.11
CA ARG A 152 -24.36 2.09 -21.31
C ARG A 152 -23.79 0.75 -21.81
N THR A 153 -23.72 0.56 -23.12
CA THR A 153 -23.16 -0.67 -23.73
C THR A 153 -21.66 -0.79 -23.46
N THR A 154 -20.87 0.23 -23.81
CA THR A 154 -19.41 0.25 -23.56
C THR A 154 -19.05 0.18 -22.07
N LEU A 155 -19.86 0.75 -21.17
CA LEU A 155 -19.68 0.59 -19.72
C LEU A 155 -19.80 -0.87 -19.29
N THR A 156 -20.77 -1.60 -19.85
CA THR A 156 -21.01 -3.03 -19.56
C THR A 156 -19.90 -3.92 -20.11
N GLU A 157 -19.36 -3.59 -21.29
CA GLU A 157 -18.22 -4.28 -21.90
C GLU A 157 -16.91 -4.02 -21.13
N ALA A 158 -16.63 -2.76 -20.79
CA ALA A 158 -15.45 -2.35 -20.04
C ALA A 158 -15.42 -2.93 -18.62
N PHE A 159 -16.59 -3.10 -17.99
CA PHE A 159 -16.74 -3.66 -16.65
C PHE A 159 -17.81 -4.77 -16.62
N PRO A 160 -17.49 -6.01 -17.05
CA PRO A 160 -18.44 -7.11 -17.07
C PRO A 160 -19.16 -7.29 -15.72
N GLY A 161 -20.49 -7.45 -15.76
CA GLY A 161 -21.33 -7.46 -14.56
C GLY A 161 -21.75 -6.07 -14.05
N SER A 162 -21.41 -4.98 -14.75
CA SER A 162 -21.91 -3.64 -14.46
C SER A 162 -23.29 -3.39 -15.10
N ALA A 163 -24.36 -3.88 -14.45
CA ALA A 163 -25.71 -3.59 -14.91
C ALA A 163 -26.08 -2.12 -14.68
N SER A 164 -26.38 -1.38 -15.75
CA SER A 164 -26.94 -0.03 -15.70
C SER A 164 -28.13 0.11 -16.66
N LYS A 165 -29.12 0.92 -16.24
CA LYS A 165 -30.30 1.27 -17.05
C LYS A 165 -30.17 2.70 -17.57
N ILE A 166 -30.86 2.99 -18.67
CA ILE A 166 -31.10 4.36 -19.14
C ILE A 166 -32.41 4.81 -18.51
N GLU A 167 -32.36 5.95 -17.83
CA GLU A 167 -33.49 6.57 -17.13
C GLU A 167 -33.78 7.93 -17.79
N SER A 168 -35.02 8.18 -18.21
CA SER A 168 -35.45 9.53 -18.61
C SER A 168 -35.57 10.40 -17.36
N VAL A 169 -34.92 11.57 -17.36
CA VAL A 169 -34.90 12.49 -16.22
C VAL A 169 -35.15 13.93 -16.66
N ALA A 170 -35.91 14.67 -15.87
CA ALA A 170 -36.02 16.12 -15.99
C ALA A 170 -34.84 16.77 -15.25
N VAL A 171 -34.12 17.68 -15.92
CA VAL A 171 -32.99 18.41 -15.36
C VAL A 171 -33.22 19.92 -15.50
N PRO A 172 -33.19 20.70 -14.40
CA PRO A 172 -33.33 22.16 -14.46
C PRO A 172 -32.21 22.80 -15.29
N SER A 173 -32.58 23.52 -16.35
CA SER A 173 -31.62 24.26 -17.17
C SER A 173 -31.62 25.73 -16.78
N GLY A 174 -30.55 26.20 -16.12
CA GLY A 174 -30.38 27.62 -15.80
C GLY A 174 -30.31 28.53 -17.04
N PHE A 175 -29.87 28.00 -18.18
CA PHE A 175 -29.84 28.72 -19.46
C PHE A 175 -31.22 28.85 -20.11
N LEU A 176 -32.00 27.75 -20.15
CA LEU A 176 -33.35 27.75 -20.75
C LEU A 176 -34.46 28.18 -19.77
N ARG A 177 -34.13 28.37 -18.48
CA ARG A 177 -35.05 28.65 -17.37
C ARG A 177 -36.24 27.67 -17.27
N ARG A 178 -36.04 26.43 -17.71
CA ARG A 178 -37.03 25.35 -17.67
C ARG A 178 -36.36 23.99 -17.52
N ASP A 179 -37.12 23.00 -17.09
CA ASP A 179 -36.67 21.62 -17.08
C ASP A 179 -36.47 21.10 -18.51
N THR A 180 -35.39 20.35 -18.69
CA THR A 180 -35.03 19.72 -19.95
C THR A 180 -35.05 18.20 -19.77
N SER A 181 -35.75 17.50 -20.66
CA SER A 181 -35.70 16.03 -20.70
C SER A 181 -34.32 15.57 -21.16
N MET A 182 -33.70 14.69 -20.38
CA MET A 182 -32.36 14.13 -20.61
C MET A 182 -32.34 12.64 -20.26
N PHE A 183 -31.34 11.93 -20.76
CA PHE A 183 -31.11 10.51 -20.48
C PHE A 183 -29.97 10.35 -19.48
N ARG A 184 -30.25 9.66 -18.38
CA ARG A 184 -29.27 9.32 -17.34
C ARG A 184 -28.86 7.87 -17.45
N VAL A 185 -27.55 7.61 -17.47
CA VAL A 185 -26.96 6.30 -17.22
C VAL A 185 -26.16 6.39 -15.93
N ARG A 186 -26.49 5.57 -14.94
CA ARG A 186 -25.93 5.66 -13.59
C ARG A 186 -25.52 4.29 -13.08
N ILE A 187 -24.34 4.22 -12.46
CA ILE A 187 -23.86 3.04 -11.75
C ILE A 187 -23.39 3.39 -10.34
N VAL A 188 -23.87 2.64 -9.36
CA VAL A 188 -23.43 2.73 -7.95
C VAL A 188 -22.42 1.62 -7.68
N SER A 189 -21.18 1.84 -8.09
CA SER A 189 -20.05 0.94 -7.83
C SER A 189 -18.83 1.75 -7.41
N ARG A 190 -18.50 1.66 -6.12
CA ARG A 190 -17.30 2.27 -5.54
C ARG A 190 -16.01 1.75 -6.19
N ALA A 191 -15.92 0.45 -6.47
CA ALA A 191 -14.75 -0.13 -7.13
C ALA A 191 -14.52 0.41 -8.56
N ILE A 192 -15.58 0.71 -9.31
CA ILE A 192 -15.48 1.34 -10.64
C ILE A 192 -15.16 2.83 -10.49
N ALA A 193 -15.88 3.54 -9.61
CA ALA A 193 -15.69 4.97 -9.37
C ALA A 193 -14.25 5.31 -8.91
N GLU A 194 -13.69 4.55 -7.96
CA GLU A 194 -12.31 4.72 -7.49
C GLU A 194 -11.28 4.50 -8.62
N LYS A 195 -11.48 3.49 -9.50
CA LYS A 195 -10.59 3.26 -10.65
C LYS A 195 -10.68 4.39 -11.70
N LEU A 196 -11.89 4.85 -12.05
CA LEU A 196 -12.06 6.01 -12.94
C LEU A 196 -11.46 7.28 -12.34
N CYS A 197 -11.63 7.52 -11.03
CA CYS A 197 -10.98 8.63 -10.33
C CYS A 197 -9.46 8.64 -10.55
N ARG A 198 -8.80 7.49 -10.39
CA ARG A 198 -7.34 7.37 -10.54
C ARG A 198 -6.88 7.54 -11.98
N TRP A 199 -7.56 6.93 -12.95
CA TRP A 199 -7.21 7.10 -14.37
C TRP A 199 -7.38 8.54 -14.86
N LEU A 200 -8.42 9.23 -14.41
CA LEU A 200 -8.69 10.63 -14.75
C LEU A 200 -7.91 11.62 -13.86
N GLY A 201 -7.20 11.15 -12.82
CA GLY A 201 -6.50 11.98 -11.84
C GLY A 201 -7.43 12.94 -11.08
N VAL A 202 -8.68 12.53 -10.81
CA VAL A 202 -9.67 13.30 -10.05
C VAL A 202 -9.83 12.75 -8.64
N SER A 203 -10.13 13.65 -7.69
CA SER A 203 -10.29 13.30 -6.28
C SER A 203 -11.41 12.27 -6.05
N GLU A 204 -11.15 11.28 -5.19
CA GLU A 204 -12.20 10.39 -4.66
C GLU A 204 -13.13 11.14 -3.67
N GLU A 205 -12.69 12.27 -3.13
CA GLU A 205 -13.43 13.18 -2.24
C GLU A 205 -13.92 14.43 -3.01
N GLY A 206 -15.24 14.70 -3.02
CA GLY A 206 -15.75 16.07 -3.17
C GLY A 206 -16.40 16.52 -4.49
N ALA A 207 -16.57 15.68 -5.52
CA ALA A 207 -17.25 16.08 -6.75
C ALA A 207 -18.77 15.76 -6.74
N ARG A 208 -19.60 16.72 -6.33
CA ARG A 208 -21.08 16.67 -6.54
C ARG A 208 -21.53 17.07 -7.96
N SER A 209 -20.59 17.36 -8.86
CA SER A 209 -20.84 17.91 -10.21
C SER A 209 -20.01 17.21 -11.30
N LYS A 210 -20.08 17.72 -12.54
CA LYS A 210 -19.27 17.25 -13.68
C LYS A 210 -17.77 17.14 -13.35
N THR A 211 -17.09 16.23 -14.03
CA THR A 211 -15.64 15.97 -13.96
C THR A 211 -14.78 17.11 -14.56
N LYS A 212 -14.91 18.35 -14.06
CA LYS A 212 -14.34 19.55 -14.72
C LYS A 212 -12.81 19.65 -14.76
N SER A 213 -12.10 18.99 -13.86
CA SER A 213 -10.65 19.14 -13.67
C SER A 213 -9.96 17.78 -13.56
N PHE A 214 -9.81 17.13 -14.70
CA PHE A 214 -9.09 15.86 -14.87
C PHE A 214 -7.73 16.06 -15.58
N VAL A 215 -6.85 15.07 -15.54
CA VAL A 215 -5.60 15.05 -16.32
C VAL A 215 -5.76 14.16 -17.55
N PHE A 216 -4.94 14.35 -18.59
CA PHE A 216 -4.92 13.45 -19.75
C PHE A 216 -4.65 12.00 -19.29
N PRO A 217 -5.60 11.06 -19.44
CA PRO A 217 -5.54 9.77 -18.78
C PRO A 217 -4.57 8.84 -19.51
N ARG A 218 -3.28 8.84 -19.13
CA ARG A 218 -2.20 8.12 -19.83
C ARG A 218 -2.50 6.65 -20.16
N VAL A 219 -3.36 5.97 -19.38
CA VAL A 219 -3.85 4.61 -19.70
C VAL A 219 -4.41 4.49 -21.13
N VAL A 220 -5.05 5.53 -21.68
CA VAL A 220 -5.65 5.44 -23.03
C VAL A 220 -4.60 5.35 -24.12
N THR A 221 -3.35 5.76 -23.84
CA THR A 221 -2.20 5.61 -24.76
C THR A 221 -1.63 4.19 -24.81
N SER A 222 -2.25 3.22 -24.13
CA SER A 222 -1.74 1.84 -24.05
C SER A 222 -2.12 0.96 -25.24
N SER A 223 -3.15 1.33 -25.99
CA SER A 223 -3.47 0.73 -27.28
C SER A 223 -4.16 1.75 -28.18
N GLN A 224 -4.03 1.58 -29.49
CA GLN A 224 -4.70 2.44 -30.47
C GLN A 224 -6.22 2.41 -30.29
N GLU A 225 -6.80 1.24 -29.99
CA GLU A 225 -8.22 1.09 -29.71
C GLU A 225 -8.68 1.92 -28.50
N MET A 226 -7.92 1.91 -27.40
CA MET A 226 -8.31 2.62 -26.19
C MET A 226 -8.20 4.13 -26.37
N MET A 227 -7.19 4.60 -27.11
CA MET A 227 -7.07 6.01 -27.49
C MET A 227 -8.21 6.42 -28.43
N GLN A 228 -8.55 5.59 -29.42
CA GLN A 228 -9.68 5.82 -30.33
C GLN A 228 -11.01 5.88 -29.56
N GLY A 229 -11.23 4.95 -28.64
CA GLY A 229 -12.39 4.95 -27.75
C GLY A 229 -12.47 6.24 -26.94
N PHE A 230 -11.36 6.67 -26.32
CA PHE A 230 -11.29 7.92 -25.56
C PHE A 230 -11.63 9.15 -26.41
N LEU A 231 -11.07 9.25 -27.61
CA LEU A 231 -11.34 10.34 -28.55
C LEU A 231 -12.82 10.36 -28.99
N ASP A 232 -13.42 9.19 -29.22
CA ASP A 232 -14.83 9.07 -29.59
C ASP A 232 -15.75 9.43 -28.43
N GLY A 233 -15.53 8.85 -27.25
CA GLY A 233 -16.37 9.09 -26.06
C GLY A 233 -16.28 10.52 -25.56
N TYR A 234 -15.13 11.18 -25.69
CA TYR A 234 -15.01 12.60 -25.40
C TYR A 234 -15.72 13.45 -26.47
N CYS A 235 -15.57 13.09 -27.76
CA CYS A 235 -16.18 13.81 -28.87
C CYS A 235 -17.72 13.75 -28.85
N ASP A 236 -18.30 12.63 -28.40
CA ASP A 236 -19.76 12.46 -28.31
C ASP A 236 -20.38 13.36 -27.20
N GLY A 237 -19.57 13.93 -26.29
CA GLY A 237 -19.97 14.93 -25.28
C GLY A 237 -19.54 16.36 -25.61
N ASP A 238 -18.23 16.63 -25.59
CA ASP A 238 -17.62 17.97 -25.73
C ASP A 238 -16.80 18.09 -27.05
N GLY A 239 -17.32 17.54 -28.16
CA GLY A 239 -16.71 17.65 -29.48
C GLY A 239 -17.70 17.68 -30.63
N TYR A 240 -17.18 17.69 -31.86
CA TYR A 240 -18.00 17.60 -33.07
C TYR A 240 -17.18 17.04 -34.25
N ALA A 241 -17.83 16.25 -35.10
CA ALA A 241 -17.23 15.73 -36.34
C ALA A 241 -17.11 16.82 -37.42
N VAL A 242 -16.16 16.64 -38.35
CA VAL A 242 -15.92 17.51 -39.50
C VAL A 242 -15.80 16.64 -40.73
N GLY A 243 -16.89 16.48 -41.46
CA GLY A 243 -17.02 15.45 -42.50
C GLY A 243 -16.85 14.05 -41.93
N SER A 244 -16.42 13.11 -42.77
CA SER A 244 -16.16 11.70 -42.40
C SER A 244 -14.78 11.45 -41.81
N SER A 245 -13.82 12.37 -42.02
CA SER A 245 -12.38 12.10 -41.82
C SER A 245 -11.73 12.90 -40.68
N ALA A 246 -12.49 13.66 -39.90
CA ALA A 246 -11.94 14.41 -38.77
C ALA A 246 -12.97 14.74 -37.68
N LYS A 247 -12.47 15.15 -36.52
CA LYS A 247 -13.26 15.72 -35.42
C LYS A 247 -12.50 16.84 -34.71
N TYR A 248 -13.22 17.73 -34.04
CA TYR A 248 -12.66 18.67 -33.07
C TYR A 248 -13.02 18.22 -31.66
N ILE A 249 -12.01 18.17 -30.78
CA ILE A 249 -12.17 18.03 -29.35
C ILE A 249 -12.12 19.44 -28.74
N VAL A 250 -13.13 19.82 -27.96
CA VAL A 250 -13.25 21.15 -27.34
C VAL A 250 -13.16 21.01 -25.83
N SER A 251 -12.45 21.92 -25.15
CA SER A 251 -12.44 21.91 -23.68
C SER A 251 -12.13 23.29 -23.09
N SER A 252 -12.64 23.51 -21.88
CA SER A 252 -12.16 24.56 -20.97
C SER A 252 -10.99 24.09 -20.09
N ASN A 253 -10.76 22.78 -19.99
CA ASN A 253 -9.62 22.21 -19.27
C ASN A 253 -8.36 22.30 -20.15
N GLN A 254 -7.71 23.47 -20.14
CA GLN A 254 -6.51 23.74 -20.93
C GLN A 254 -5.36 22.79 -20.61
N ARG A 255 -5.23 22.29 -19.37
CA ARG A 255 -4.19 21.33 -18.98
C ARG A 255 -4.35 19.98 -19.67
N PHE A 256 -5.58 19.43 -19.68
CA PHE A 256 -5.89 18.23 -20.46
C PHE A 256 -5.65 18.48 -21.95
N LEU A 257 -6.20 19.57 -22.48
CA LEU A 257 -6.26 19.77 -23.93
C LEU A 257 -4.89 20.08 -24.53
N THR A 258 -3.99 20.73 -23.77
CA THR A 258 -2.57 20.90 -24.14
C THR A 258 -1.86 19.55 -24.17
N ALA A 259 -1.99 18.74 -23.12
CA ALA A 259 -1.38 17.41 -23.08
C ALA A 259 -1.90 16.46 -24.20
N LEU A 260 -3.17 16.61 -24.61
CA LEU A 260 -3.72 15.92 -25.77
C LEU A 260 -3.16 16.46 -27.09
N ALA A 261 -3.03 17.78 -27.23
CA ALA A 261 -2.41 18.43 -28.39
C ALA A 261 -0.96 17.95 -28.59
N ASP A 262 -0.17 17.92 -27.52
CA ASP A 262 1.21 17.43 -27.51
C ASP A 262 1.28 15.93 -27.89
N TYR A 263 0.35 15.11 -27.36
CA TYR A 263 0.28 13.69 -27.70
C TYR A 263 -0.12 13.44 -29.16
N LEU A 264 -1.02 14.24 -29.72
CA LEU A 264 -1.44 14.17 -31.13
C LEU A 264 -0.55 14.98 -32.08
N GLU A 265 0.49 15.65 -31.58
CA GLU A 265 1.38 16.54 -32.33
C GLU A 265 0.65 17.60 -33.16
N THR A 266 -0.52 18.02 -32.68
CA THR A 266 -1.45 18.89 -33.42
C THR A 266 -1.64 20.21 -32.70
N PRO A 267 -1.49 21.38 -33.37
CA PRO A 267 -1.59 22.68 -32.72
C PRO A 267 -2.92 22.95 -32.01
N LEU A 268 -2.84 23.40 -30.76
CA LEU A 268 -3.97 23.90 -29.99
C LEU A 268 -4.48 25.23 -30.56
N LYS A 269 -5.78 25.36 -30.84
CA LYS A 269 -6.40 26.61 -31.32
C LYS A 269 -7.41 27.13 -30.31
N LYS A 270 -7.27 28.38 -29.85
CA LYS A 270 -8.25 29.04 -28.96
C LYS A 270 -9.60 29.22 -29.67
N THR A 271 -10.69 29.09 -28.94
CA THR A 271 -12.06 29.32 -29.44
C THR A 271 -12.63 30.61 -28.88
N GLY A 272 -12.31 31.73 -29.53
CA GLY A 272 -12.82 33.06 -29.17
C GLY A 272 -12.37 33.55 -27.79
N THR A 273 -13.19 34.41 -27.18
CA THR A 273 -12.92 35.09 -25.90
C THR A 273 -13.28 34.28 -24.65
N GLY A 274 -13.87 33.09 -24.79
CA GLY A 274 -14.45 32.30 -23.68
C GLY A 274 -13.50 31.41 -22.88
N GLY A 275 -12.18 31.52 -23.08
CA GLY A 275 -11.17 30.70 -22.38
C GLY A 275 -11.11 29.21 -22.78
N THR A 276 -12.03 28.76 -23.62
CA THR A 276 -12.03 27.44 -24.26
C THR A 276 -11.02 27.37 -25.41
N ALA A 277 -10.58 26.15 -25.73
CA ALA A 277 -9.79 25.87 -26.90
C ALA A 277 -10.25 24.55 -27.56
N ARG A 278 -9.74 24.29 -28.76
CA ARG A 278 -10.00 23.07 -29.54
C ARG A 278 -8.72 22.48 -30.13
N VAL A 279 -8.71 21.15 -30.27
CA VAL A 279 -7.69 20.38 -30.98
C VAL A 279 -8.37 19.68 -32.15
N TYR A 280 -7.73 19.73 -33.32
CA TYR A 280 -8.14 18.97 -34.50
C TYR A 280 -7.64 17.53 -34.37
N VAL A 281 -8.46 16.56 -34.77
CA VAL A 281 -8.11 15.13 -34.74
C VAL A 281 -8.50 14.52 -36.08
N SER A 282 -7.51 14.17 -36.90
CA SER A 282 -7.69 13.43 -38.15
C SER A 282 -8.13 12.00 -37.86
N SER A 283 -8.90 11.36 -38.74
CA SER A 283 -9.17 9.91 -38.66
C SER A 283 -7.89 9.06 -38.77
N HIS A 284 -6.84 9.62 -39.37
CA HIS A 284 -5.53 9.00 -39.57
C HIS A 284 -4.51 9.39 -38.50
N TRP A 285 -4.94 9.94 -37.35
CA TRP A 285 -4.07 10.39 -36.24
C TRP A 285 -3.09 9.30 -35.73
N HIS A 286 -3.43 8.03 -35.94
CA HIS A 286 -2.64 6.87 -35.54
C HIS A 286 -1.54 6.49 -36.54
N GLN A 287 -1.53 7.09 -37.73
CA GLN A 287 -0.56 6.83 -38.80
C GLN A 287 0.51 7.92 -38.83
N ALA A 288 1.77 7.56 -39.06
CA ALA A 288 2.84 8.53 -39.20
C ALA A 288 2.64 9.37 -40.46
N GLY A 289 2.64 10.70 -40.33
CA GLY A 289 2.44 11.61 -41.45
C GLY A 289 2.12 13.05 -41.03
N TRP A 290 1.43 13.77 -41.92
CA TRP A 290 1.16 15.21 -41.75
C TRP A 290 0.32 15.57 -40.51
N TYR A 291 -0.52 14.65 -40.05
CA TYR A 291 -1.41 14.82 -38.89
C TYR A 291 -0.87 14.21 -37.59
N GLY A 292 0.42 13.85 -37.58
CA GLY A 292 1.12 13.23 -36.46
C GLY A 292 2.42 12.61 -36.95
N LYS A 293 3.56 13.27 -36.71
CA LYS A 293 4.87 12.86 -37.23
C LYS A 293 5.22 11.41 -36.88
N HIS A 294 4.80 10.95 -35.71
CA HIS A 294 5.10 9.61 -35.19
C HIS A 294 3.89 8.65 -35.17
N GLY A 295 2.70 9.09 -35.59
CA GLY A 295 1.47 8.30 -35.50
C GLY A 295 1.08 7.92 -34.06
N PHE A 296 0.49 6.74 -33.87
CA PHE A 296 0.18 6.22 -32.54
C PHE A 296 1.47 5.93 -31.75
N ARG A 297 1.58 6.53 -30.57
CA ARG A 297 2.70 6.32 -29.65
C ARG A 297 2.22 5.62 -28.39
N SER A 298 2.58 4.35 -28.24
CA SER A 298 2.45 3.70 -26.93
C SER A 298 3.36 4.43 -25.93
N GLN A 299 2.75 5.07 -24.94
CA GLN A 299 3.45 5.78 -23.85
C GLN A 299 3.14 5.13 -22.48
N SER A 300 2.58 3.93 -22.49
CA SER A 300 2.08 3.20 -21.32
C SER A 300 1.89 1.73 -21.68
N ASP A 301 2.58 0.81 -21.00
CA ASP A 301 2.46 -0.66 -21.21
C ASP A 301 1.18 -1.26 -20.58
N PHE A 302 0.05 -0.59 -20.79
CA PHE A 302 -1.20 -0.76 -20.03
C PHE A 302 -1.04 -0.52 -18.52
N TYR A 303 -0.88 0.76 -18.16
CA TYR A 303 -0.92 1.21 -16.78
C TYR A 303 -2.30 0.99 -16.13
N VAL A 304 -2.47 -0.16 -15.49
CA VAL A 304 -3.44 -0.34 -14.42
C VAL A 304 -3.00 0.58 -13.28
N PRO A 305 -3.85 1.48 -12.77
CA PRO A 305 -3.46 2.33 -11.66
C PRO A 305 -3.40 1.46 -10.43
N VAL A 306 -2.43 1.72 -9.55
CA VAL A 306 -2.32 1.02 -8.28
C VAL A 306 -3.68 1.02 -7.54
N ASP A 307 -4.02 -0.14 -6.98
CA ASP A 307 -5.25 -0.30 -6.21
C ASP A 307 -5.16 0.44 -4.87
N SER A 308 -3.94 0.70 -4.39
CA SER A 308 -3.67 1.54 -3.22
C SER A 308 -3.64 3.04 -3.53
N THR A 309 -3.79 3.80 -2.46
CA THR A 309 -3.62 5.24 -2.33
C THR A 309 -3.00 5.51 -0.96
N TYR A 310 -3.04 6.75 -0.46
CA TYR A 310 -2.55 7.08 0.86
C TYR A 310 -3.62 7.68 1.76
N ALA A 311 -3.72 7.15 2.98
CA ALA A 311 -4.53 7.77 4.03
C ALA A 311 -3.64 8.64 4.91
N THR A 312 -4.02 9.90 5.13
CA THR A 312 -3.32 10.80 6.05
C THR A 312 -3.61 10.38 7.50
N VAL A 313 -2.57 10.19 8.30
CA VAL A 313 -2.65 10.02 9.77
C VAL A 313 -3.15 11.32 10.40
N MET A 314 -4.23 11.21 11.17
CA MET A 314 -4.89 12.31 11.87
C MET A 314 -4.57 12.34 13.36
N GLU A 315 -4.28 11.18 13.96
CA GLU A 315 -4.01 11.01 15.38
C GLU A 315 -3.30 9.67 15.62
N VAL A 316 -2.33 9.64 16.55
CA VAL A 316 -1.68 8.42 17.03
C VAL A 316 -1.75 8.44 18.55
N ARG A 317 -2.38 7.42 19.14
CA ARG A 317 -2.68 7.39 20.57
C ARG A 317 -2.32 6.04 21.17
N ARG A 318 -1.37 6.00 22.11
CA ARG A 318 -1.19 4.86 23.01
C ARG A 318 -2.44 4.71 23.88
N LEU A 319 -3.08 3.56 23.83
CA LEU A 319 -4.23 3.26 24.68
C LEU A 319 -3.78 3.04 26.13
N PRO A 320 -4.57 3.43 27.14
CA PRO A 320 -4.25 3.18 28.54
C PRO A 320 -4.00 1.68 28.80
N GLY A 321 -2.99 1.37 29.60
CA GLY A 321 -2.60 -0.01 29.91
C GLY A 321 -3.77 -0.82 30.47
N ALA A 322 -4.19 -1.86 29.74
CA ALA A 322 -5.38 -2.62 30.10
C ALA A 322 -5.17 -3.45 31.38
N LYS A 323 -6.18 -3.47 32.26
CA LYS A 323 -6.19 -4.27 33.51
C LYS A 323 -5.88 -5.75 33.25
N LYS A 324 -6.30 -6.30 32.11
CA LYS A 324 -5.93 -7.63 31.60
C LYS A 324 -5.19 -7.46 30.27
N PRO A 325 -4.07 -8.17 30.03
CA PRO A 325 -3.36 -8.13 28.74
C PRO A 325 -4.27 -8.52 27.57
N HIS A 326 -4.09 -7.83 26.44
CA HIS A 326 -4.69 -8.18 25.16
C HIS A 326 -4.00 -9.40 24.55
N THR A 327 -4.78 -10.36 24.05
CA THR A 327 -4.26 -11.35 23.09
C THR A 327 -4.09 -10.69 21.73
N VAL A 328 -2.89 -10.81 21.19
CA VAL A 328 -2.49 -10.32 19.87
C VAL A 328 -1.98 -11.50 19.04
N TYR A 329 -2.20 -11.46 17.72
CA TYR A 329 -2.02 -12.54 16.76
C TYR A 329 -1.04 -12.13 15.66
N SER A 330 -0.20 -13.04 15.21
CA SER A 330 0.65 -12.84 14.02
C SER A 330 0.27 -13.87 12.97
N PHE A 331 0.39 -13.46 11.72
CA PHE A 331 0.10 -14.26 10.54
C PHE A 331 1.36 -14.29 9.68
N LYS A 332 1.89 -15.49 9.44
CA LYS A 332 2.83 -15.71 8.33
C LYS A 332 1.99 -15.93 7.08
N CYS A 333 2.31 -15.21 6.00
CA CYS A 333 1.56 -15.25 4.76
C CYS A 333 2.48 -15.49 3.55
N GLU A 334 2.01 -16.23 2.56
CA GLU A 334 2.73 -16.57 1.32
C GLU A 334 1.82 -16.48 0.07
N PRO A 335 2.32 -16.02 -1.09
CA PRO A 335 3.71 -15.67 -1.37
C PRO A 335 4.13 -14.28 -0.83
N TYR A 336 3.16 -13.45 -0.43
CA TYR A 336 3.41 -12.12 0.12
C TYR A 336 3.29 -12.11 1.65
N SER A 337 4.32 -11.66 2.36
CA SER A 337 4.32 -11.55 3.83
C SER A 337 3.59 -10.31 4.38
N THR A 338 3.06 -9.47 3.50
CA THR A 338 2.17 -8.33 3.81
C THR A 338 0.70 -8.76 3.85
N PHE A 339 -0.14 -8.00 4.56
CA PHE A 339 -1.60 -8.14 4.55
C PHE A 339 -2.28 -6.83 4.99
N LEU A 340 -3.56 -6.70 4.68
CA LEU A 340 -4.35 -5.50 4.95
C LEU A 340 -5.11 -5.56 6.29
N VAL A 341 -4.95 -4.50 7.09
CA VAL A 341 -5.65 -4.29 8.37
C VAL A 341 -6.51 -3.03 8.26
N GLY A 342 -7.83 -3.19 8.19
CA GLY A 342 -8.75 -2.06 7.96
C GLY A 342 -8.40 -1.24 6.71
N GLY A 343 -7.86 -1.89 5.67
CA GLY A 343 -7.39 -1.26 4.44
C GLY A 343 -5.95 -0.72 4.48
N HIS A 344 -5.27 -0.70 5.62
CA HIS A 344 -3.88 -0.22 5.74
C HIS A 344 -2.90 -1.35 5.45
N LEU A 345 -1.81 -1.07 4.72
CA LEU A 345 -0.78 -2.07 4.45
C LEU A 345 0.10 -2.32 5.68
N THR A 346 0.15 -3.57 6.10
CA THR A 346 0.89 -4.04 7.27
C THR A 346 1.70 -5.31 6.96
N HIS A 347 2.67 -5.62 7.80
CA HIS A 347 3.62 -6.74 7.64
C HIS A 347 3.89 -7.42 8.98
N ASN A 348 4.23 -8.72 8.98
CA ASN A 348 4.53 -9.51 10.20
C ASN A 348 5.83 -10.30 10.01
N CYS A 349 6.97 -9.82 10.56
CA CYS A 349 8.30 -10.40 10.29
C CYS A 349 9.44 -9.61 11.05
N ASP A 350 10.63 -10.20 11.40
CA ASP A 350 11.77 -9.58 12.18
C ASP A 350 13.30 -9.78 11.78
N HIS A 351 13.74 -9.57 10.52
CA HIS A 351 15.08 -9.66 9.85
C HIS A 351 14.93 -9.55 8.29
N HIS A 352 15.06 -8.37 7.67
CA HIS A 352 14.14 -7.82 6.63
C HIS A 352 12.81 -7.36 7.19
N LEU A 353 12.56 -7.72 8.44
CA LEU A 353 11.35 -8.46 8.76
C LEU A 353 11.44 -10.00 8.25
N LEU A 354 11.85 -10.98 9.13
CA LEU A 354 11.72 -12.47 9.33
C LEU A 354 12.49 -12.95 10.65
N PRO A 355 11.94 -13.38 11.83
CA PRO A 355 12.70 -13.48 13.10
C PRO A 355 13.97 -14.36 13.12
N PHE A 356 15.03 -13.88 13.79
CA PHE A 356 16.18 -14.70 14.21
C PHE A 356 16.01 -15.09 15.68
N PHE A 357 16.45 -16.30 16.04
CA PHE A 357 16.44 -16.79 17.43
C PHE A 357 17.77 -17.51 17.70
N GLY A 358 18.21 -17.47 18.95
CA GLY A 358 19.57 -17.80 19.28
C GLY A 358 19.89 -17.63 20.74
N LYS A 359 21.17 -17.78 21.07
CA LYS A 359 21.70 -17.79 22.42
C LYS A 359 22.66 -16.62 22.61
N ALA A 360 22.40 -15.80 23.61
CA ALA A 360 23.36 -14.81 24.08
C ALA A 360 24.28 -15.42 25.15
N HIS A 361 25.58 -15.21 24.99
CA HIS A 361 26.63 -15.53 25.94
C HIS A 361 27.29 -14.22 26.37
N ILE A 362 27.12 -13.85 27.63
CA ILE A 362 27.52 -12.54 28.15
C ILE A 362 28.48 -12.76 29.31
N ALA A 363 29.64 -12.13 29.22
CA ALA A 363 30.61 -12.08 30.31
C ALA A 363 30.98 -10.64 30.68
N TYR A 364 31.30 -10.42 31.95
CA TYR A 364 31.95 -9.20 32.40
C TYR A 364 32.95 -9.46 33.52
N MET A 365 33.91 -8.54 33.69
CA MET A 365 34.91 -8.58 34.74
C MET A 365 34.67 -7.43 35.73
N PRO A 366 34.07 -7.69 36.92
CA PRO A 366 33.76 -6.64 37.89
C PRO A 366 34.98 -5.78 38.26
N ARG A 367 34.76 -4.48 38.49
CA ARG A 367 35.75 -3.57 39.11
C ARG A 367 35.36 -3.17 40.53
N ARG A 368 34.13 -2.66 40.69
CA ARG A 368 33.52 -2.28 41.99
C ARG A 368 32.02 -2.61 42.06
N LYS A 369 31.32 -2.68 40.94
CA LYS A 369 29.89 -3.03 40.84
C LYS A 369 29.73 -4.49 40.37
N ILE A 370 28.80 -5.20 40.98
CA ILE A 370 28.34 -6.54 40.56
C ILE A 370 26.85 -6.42 40.25
N VAL A 371 26.43 -6.91 39.09
CA VAL A 371 25.01 -7.00 38.73
C VAL A 371 24.47 -8.39 39.09
N GLY A 372 23.27 -8.45 39.67
CA GLY A 372 22.60 -9.72 39.95
C GLY A 372 22.30 -10.47 38.64
N LEU A 373 22.60 -11.77 38.62
CA LEU A 373 22.57 -12.61 37.40
C LEU A 373 21.26 -12.50 36.62
N SER A 374 20.11 -12.46 37.32
CA SER A 374 18.77 -12.35 36.73
C SER A 374 18.48 -11.04 35.98
N LYS A 375 19.34 -10.02 36.09
CA LYS A 375 19.22 -8.76 35.33
C LYS A 375 19.84 -8.85 33.94
N ILE A 376 20.82 -9.74 33.73
CA ILE A 376 21.49 -9.90 32.43
C ILE A 376 20.50 -10.47 31.38
N PRO A 377 19.77 -11.58 31.63
CA PRO A 377 18.73 -12.05 30.71
C PRO A 377 17.64 -11.00 30.45
N ARG A 378 17.21 -10.25 31.47
CA ARG A 378 16.22 -9.18 31.31
C ARG A 378 16.72 -8.02 30.43
N LEU A 379 18.01 -7.75 30.42
CA LEU A 379 18.61 -6.75 29.53
C LEU A 379 18.57 -7.22 28.07
N VAL A 380 18.95 -8.49 27.82
CA VAL A 380 18.84 -9.11 26.49
C VAL A 380 17.39 -9.07 26.03
N GLU A 381 16.46 -9.57 26.85
CA GLU A 381 15.02 -9.58 26.60
C GLU A 381 14.46 -8.18 26.30
N MET A 382 14.92 -7.14 27.02
CA MET A 382 14.48 -5.77 26.79
C MET A 382 14.90 -5.25 25.41
N TYR A 383 16.14 -5.51 24.98
CA TYR A 383 16.64 -5.05 23.67
C TYR A 383 16.11 -5.90 22.51
N SER A 384 15.94 -7.21 22.70
CA SER A 384 15.53 -8.17 21.66
C SER A 384 14.03 -8.17 21.36
N ARG A 385 13.21 -7.56 22.22
CA ARG A 385 11.76 -7.31 22.00
C ARG A 385 11.46 -6.21 20.97
N ARG A 386 12.48 -5.61 20.35
CA ARG A 386 12.36 -4.53 19.35
C ARG A 386 12.92 -5.00 18.00
N LEU A 387 12.70 -4.22 16.94
CA LEU A 387 13.35 -4.45 15.66
C LEU A 387 14.87 -4.34 15.80
N GLN A 388 15.56 -5.47 15.66
CA GLN A 388 16.99 -5.58 15.88
C GLN A 388 17.72 -6.21 14.70
N VAL A 389 18.97 -5.79 14.56
CA VAL A 389 20.01 -6.43 13.75
C VAL A 389 20.97 -7.06 14.75
N GLN A 390 21.41 -8.31 14.56
CA GLN A 390 22.11 -9.05 15.63
C GLN A 390 23.41 -8.36 16.08
N GLU A 391 24.14 -7.75 15.14
CA GLU A 391 25.32 -6.94 15.35
C GLU A 391 25.03 -5.73 16.26
N ARG A 392 23.89 -5.06 16.03
CA ARG A 392 23.42 -3.92 16.82
C ARG A 392 23.01 -4.38 18.23
N LEU A 393 22.24 -5.46 18.33
CA LEU A 393 21.79 -6.03 19.60
C LEU A 393 22.99 -6.42 20.48
N THR A 394 23.96 -7.15 19.90
CA THR A 394 25.22 -7.55 20.54
C THR A 394 25.99 -6.34 21.07
N THR A 395 26.11 -5.28 20.26
CA THR A 395 26.81 -4.03 20.63
C THR A 395 26.06 -3.23 21.70
N GLN A 396 24.72 -3.13 21.60
CA GLN A 396 23.89 -2.41 22.58
C GLN A 396 23.97 -3.05 23.96
N ILE A 397 23.89 -4.38 24.05
CA ILE A 397 24.04 -5.11 25.31
C ILE A 397 25.44 -4.87 25.92
N ALA A 398 26.50 -4.97 25.11
CA ALA A 398 27.87 -4.77 25.58
C ALA A 398 28.10 -3.36 26.13
N ASN A 399 27.70 -2.33 25.38
CA ASN A 399 27.87 -0.93 25.77
C ASN A 399 27.06 -0.60 27.03
N THR A 400 25.80 -1.04 27.11
CA THR A 400 24.93 -0.77 28.27
C THR A 400 25.49 -1.37 29.56
N LEU A 401 26.04 -2.59 29.50
CA LEU A 401 26.72 -3.20 30.65
C LEU A 401 28.00 -2.44 31.03
N ASN A 402 28.76 -1.98 30.03
CA ASN A 402 29.99 -1.23 30.25
C ASN A 402 29.73 0.14 30.90
N GLU A 403 28.74 0.88 30.41
CA GLU A 403 28.31 2.19 30.94
C GLU A 403 27.76 2.07 32.37
N ALA A 404 26.84 1.12 32.62
CA ALA A 404 26.20 0.98 33.93
C ALA A 404 27.16 0.47 35.02
N LEU A 405 28.01 -0.50 34.70
CA LEU A 405 28.85 -1.21 35.67
C LEU A 405 30.29 -0.70 35.75
N GLN A 406 30.77 0.01 34.73
CA GLN A 406 32.18 0.40 34.56
C GLN A 406 33.16 -0.75 34.92
N PRO A 407 33.00 -1.92 34.29
CA PRO A 407 33.80 -3.11 34.57
C PRO A 407 35.22 -2.97 34.02
N ARG A 408 36.10 -3.92 34.33
CA ARG A 408 37.41 -4.05 33.67
C ARG A 408 37.28 -4.49 32.20
N GLY A 409 36.14 -5.08 31.83
CA GLY A 409 35.77 -5.42 30.47
C GLY A 409 34.40 -6.09 30.39
N VAL A 410 33.84 -6.13 29.19
CA VAL A 410 32.61 -6.85 28.82
C VAL A 410 32.88 -7.66 27.55
N ALA A 411 32.33 -8.87 27.48
CA ALA A 411 32.24 -9.67 26.27
C ALA A 411 30.78 -10.08 26.04
N VAL A 412 30.31 -9.92 24.81
CA VAL A 412 29.03 -10.47 24.36
C VAL A 412 29.29 -11.26 23.09
N VAL A 413 28.87 -12.51 23.06
CA VAL A 413 28.80 -13.36 21.86
C VAL A 413 27.36 -13.78 21.70
N MET A 414 26.80 -13.60 20.51
CA MET A 414 25.46 -14.08 20.18
C MET A 414 25.59 -15.07 19.02
N GLU A 415 25.07 -16.28 19.21
CA GLU A 415 24.89 -17.26 18.13
C GLU A 415 23.41 -17.32 17.78
N ALA A 416 23.03 -17.11 16.52
CA ALA A 416 21.64 -17.20 16.11
C ALA A 416 21.45 -17.92 14.78
N ILE A 417 20.24 -18.45 14.61
CA ILE A 417 19.74 -19.02 13.37
C ILE A 417 18.88 -17.96 12.69
N HIS A 418 19.23 -17.62 11.45
CA HIS A 418 18.53 -16.61 10.66
C HIS A 418 17.53 -17.29 9.75
N LEU A 419 16.23 -17.15 10.07
CA LEU A 419 15.17 -17.71 9.22
C LEU A 419 15.25 -17.23 7.77
N CYS A 420 15.78 -16.02 7.50
CA CYS A 420 15.99 -15.56 6.13
C CYS A 420 17.00 -16.41 5.32
N MET A 421 18.02 -17.00 5.96
CA MET A 421 19.03 -17.84 5.30
C MET A 421 18.56 -19.30 5.13
N LEU A 422 17.63 -19.73 5.99
CA LEU A 422 16.97 -21.02 5.89
C LEU A 422 15.85 -21.02 4.84
N MET A 423 15.17 -19.88 4.64
CA MET A 423 13.92 -19.80 3.89
C MET A 423 14.01 -18.99 2.58
N ARG A 424 15.15 -18.37 2.26
CA ARG A 424 15.36 -17.62 1.00
C ARG A 424 16.81 -17.75 0.51
N GLY A 425 16.97 -17.70 -0.82
CA GLY A 425 18.26 -17.54 -1.49
C GLY A 425 19.09 -18.83 -1.59
N VAL A 426 19.78 -19.19 -0.50
CA VAL A 426 20.84 -20.23 -0.52
C VAL A 426 20.47 -21.48 0.30
N GLU A 427 19.34 -21.45 1.02
CA GLU A 427 18.69 -22.60 1.69
C GLU A 427 19.62 -23.46 2.57
N LYS A 428 20.61 -22.82 3.22
CA LYS A 428 21.61 -23.50 4.06
C LYS A 428 21.01 -23.90 5.41
N GLN A 429 20.35 -25.06 5.44
CA GLN A 429 19.62 -25.66 6.58
C GLN A 429 20.33 -25.65 7.96
N ASN A 430 21.67 -25.50 8.00
CA ASN A 430 22.47 -25.50 9.24
C ASN A 430 23.31 -24.22 9.44
N SER A 431 22.99 -23.12 8.75
CA SER A 431 23.75 -21.87 8.91
C SER A 431 23.42 -21.15 10.22
N LYS A 432 24.44 -20.99 11.07
CA LYS A 432 24.40 -20.13 12.26
C LYS A 432 25.26 -18.90 12.01
N ALA A 433 24.76 -17.72 12.35
CA ALA A 433 25.59 -16.51 12.38
C ALA A 433 26.05 -16.25 13.82
N VAL A 434 27.34 -15.94 13.97
CA VAL A 434 27.95 -15.58 15.25
C VAL A 434 28.42 -14.14 15.16
N THR A 435 27.97 -13.31 16.08
CA THR A 435 28.42 -11.92 16.23
C THR A 435 29.00 -11.74 17.62
N SER A 436 29.95 -10.81 17.77
CA SER A 436 30.58 -10.56 19.06
C SER A 436 30.95 -9.09 19.27
N ALA A 437 30.92 -8.65 20.53
CA ALA A 437 31.40 -7.35 20.96
C ALA A 437 32.31 -7.52 22.20
N MET A 438 33.55 -7.08 22.08
CA MET A 438 34.58 -7.18 23.12
C MET A 438 35.01 -5.77 23.56
N LEU A 439 34.92 -5.48 24.86
CA LEU A 439 35.23 -4.19 25.49
C LEU A 439 36.24 -4.37 26.63
N GLY A 440 37.16 -3.42 26.78
CA GLY A 440 38.21 -3.44 27.82
C GLY A 440 39.04 -4.72 27.78
N ALA A 441 39.29 -5.33 28.94
CA ALA A 441 40.15 -6.50 29.08
C ALA A 441 39.88 -7.67 28.09
N PHE A 442 38.64 -7.88 27.62
CA PHE A 442 38.33 -8.91 26.61
C PHE A 442 38.76 -8.56 25.18
N ARG A 443 38.92 -7.27 24.90
CA ARG A 443 39.55 -6.77 23.67
C ARG A 443 41.06 -6.80 23.80
N ASP A 444 41.56 -6.25 24.90
CA ASP A 444 42.96 -5.88 25.08
C ASP A 444 43.86 -7.06 25.50
N ARG A 445 43.29 -8.12 26.10
CA ARG A 445 44.02 -9.30 26.60
C ARG A 445 43.58 -10.58 25.86
N PRO A 446 44.40 -11.14 24.96
CA PRO A 446 44.06 -12.35 24.22
C PRO A 446 43.75 -13.56 25.12
N GLU A 447 44.40 -13.67 26.28
CA GLU A 447 44.25 -14.79 27.22
C GLU A 447 42.87 -14.77 27.87
N THR A 448 42.41 -13.59 28.33
CA THR A 448 41.07 -13.39 28.90
C THR A 448 39.97 -13.62 27.86
N ARG A 449 40.24 -13.31 26.58
CA ARG A 449 39.33 -13.64 25.48
C ARG A 449 39.29 -15.15 25.22
N ALA A 450 40.43 -15.83 25.24
CA ALA A 450 40.51 -17.27 25.06
C ALA A 450 39.75 -18.03 26.16
N GLU A 451 39.97 -17.67 27.43
CA GLU A 451 39.25 -18.21 28.60
C GLU A 451 37.72 -18.10 28.42
N PHE A 452 37.21 -16.94 28.01
CA PHE A 452 35.78 -16.76 27.74
C PHE A 452 35.28 -17.63 26.58
N MET A 453 36.02 -17.71 25.48
CA MET A 453 35.66 -18.52 24.31
C MET A 453 35.71 -20.03 24.61
N GLU A 454 36.52 -20.47 25.57
CA GLU A 454 36.55 -21.85 26.05
C GLU A 454 35.34 -22.14 26.97
N LEU A 455 35.02 -21.24 27.91
CA LEU A 455 33.88 -21.40 28.80
C LEU A 455 32.54 -21.50 28.06
N ILE A 456 32.33 -20.73 26.97
CA ILE A 456 31.10 -20.84 26.16
C ILE A 456 31.05 -22.14 25.35
N LYS A 457 32.21 -22.69 24.93
CA LYS A 457 32.32 -23.98 24.22
C LYS A 457 32.17 -25.18 25.14
N SER A 458 32.41 -25.03 26.45
CA SER A 458 32.30 -26.13 27.40
C SER A 458 30.84 -26.60 27.58
N GLY A 459 30.47 -27.64 26.82
CA GLY A 459 29.12 -28.23 26.80
C GLY A 459 28.71 -29.00 28.06
N ARG A 460 29.59 -29.10 29.06
CA ARG A 460 29.30 -29.75 30.35
C ARG A 460 28.67 -28.75 31.33
N GLY A 461 27.41 -28.38 31.09
CA GLY A 461 26.56 -27.78 32.12
C GLY A 461 26.10 -28.86 33.12
N LEU A 462 25.84 -28.48 34.38
CA LEU A 462 25.20 -29.40 35.32
C LEU A 462 23.85 -29.88 34.74
N GLN A 463 23.63 -31.19 34.77
CA GLN A 463 22.27 -31.74 34.76
C GLN A 463 21.69 -31.52 36.17
N ILE A 464 20.60 -30.77 36.24
CA ILE A 464 19.79 -30.52 37.45
C ILE A 464 18.35 -30.86 37.10
#